data_AF-A0A7K0FY97-F1
#
_entry.id   AF-A0A7K0FY97-F1
#
_cell.length_a   1.000
_cell.length_b   1.000
_cell.length_c   1.000
_cell.angle_alpha   90.00
_cell.angle_beta   90.00
_cell.angle_gamma   90.00
#
_symmetry.space_group_name_H-M   'P 1'
#
loop_
_entity.id
_entity.type
_entity.pdbx_description
1 polymer ?
#
loop_
_entity_poly.entity_id
_entity_poly.type
_entity_poly.pdbx_seq_one_letter_code
_entity_poly.pdbx_strand_id
1 'polypeptide(L)'
;MPVSSLSSQNFSEYQEALSASTSAKKSFSSITELYVRLAVNEEELEALQFAAALSEIQAQHDLEKDGFRNEHSTLKSVRKAIDDRILTVEQKLYLGLPDDLAEMDRLIAEQEAIVADQEELNENELALMEKMSRSDISYGKKLAALDQSKSNRDLPLKAKLERQLLQVAAAEKQNTSRTGIFSMVIMLLVPIVLDYIAFLLGLNGKGNTRLIFSHFVFLISLIVIQVFFTDQIKQKISNFLAKTQCEVFLKEISESLDTIEKSKRKLSIERR
;
A
#
# COMPACT_ATOMS: atom_id res chain seq x y z
N MET A 1 -11.24 -4.91 19.61
CA MET A 1 -11.45 -3.49 19.28
C MET A 1 -10.94 -3.26 17.86
N PRO A 2 -11.56 -2.41 17.03
CA PRO A 2 -11.04 -2.12 15.70
C PRO A 2 -9.63 -1.54 15.84
N VAL A 3 -8.68 -2.09 15.09
CA VAL A 3 -7.29 -1.64 15.12
C VAL A 3 -7.21 -0.34 14.32
N SER A 4 -6.84 0.75 14.99
CA SER A 4 -6.70 2.07 14.36
C SER A 4 -5.41 2.14 13.53
N SER A 5 -5.45 2.93 12.45
CA SER A 5 -4.26 3.26 11.66
C SER A 5 -3.12 3.84 12.49
N LEU A 6 -1.89 3.61 12.03
CA LEU A 6 -0.69 4.11 12.67
C LEU A 6 -0.41 5.55 12.20
N SER A 7 -0.53 6.53 13.11
CA SER A 7 -0.07 7.90 12.85
C SER A 7 1.40 8.07 13.24
N SER A 8 2.08 9.07 12.68
CA SER A 8 3.47 9.37 13.03
C SER A 8 3.62 9.82 14.50
N GLN A 9 2.61 10.47 15.08
CA GLN A 9 2.58 10.82 16.50
C GLN A 9 2.47 9.56 17.39
N ASN A 10 1.56 8.64 17.04
CA ASN A 10 1.44 7.37 17.75
C ASN A 10 2.76 6.57 17.63
N PHE A 11 3.39 6.56 16.45
CA PHE A 11 4.67 5.88 16.27
C PHE A 11 5.78 6.42 17.19
N SER A 12 5.88 7.75 17.37
CA SER A 12 6.85 8.32 18.32
C SER A 12 6.60 7.90 19.77
N GLU A 13 5.35 7.81 20.21
CA GLU A 13 5.00 7.33 21.55
C GLU A 13 5.42 5.87 21.75
N TYR A 14 5.26 5.02 20.73
CA TYR A 14 5.74 3.64 20.77
C TYR A 14 7.27 3.56 20.83
N GLN A 15 7.98 4.44 20.14
CA GLN A 15 9.45 4.50 20.17
C GLN A 15 9.95 4.88 21.58
N GLU A 16 9.32 5.85 22.22
CA GLU A 16 9.62 6.23 23.62
C GLU A 16 9.29 5.09 24.59
N ALA A 17 8.11 4.47 24.45
CA ALA A 17 7.69 3.34 25.28
C ALA A 17 8.62 2.13 25.16
N LEU A 18 9.11 1.83 23.95
CA LEU A 18 10.08 0.75 23.72
C LEU A 18 11.44 1.08 24.36
N SER A 19 11.84 2.34 24.31
CA SER A 19 13.10 2.82 24.90
C SER A 19 13.13 2.67 26.42
N ALA A 20 11.97 2.86 27.07
CA ALA A 20 11.75 2.71 28.51
C ALA A 20 11.32 1.30 28.95
N SER A 21 11.03 0.39 28.00
CA SER A 21 10.53 -0.95 28.31
C SER A 21 11.58 -1.80 29.05
N THR A 22 11.15 -2.40 30.17
CA THR A 22 11.94 -3.34 30.97
C THR A 22 11.53 -4.80 30.74
N SER A 23 10.76 -5.07 29.69
CA SER A 23 10.29 -6.41 29.37
C SER A 23 10.42 -6.72 27.88
N ALA A 24 11.31 -7.66 27.54
CA ALA A 24 11.49 -8.18 26.19
C ALA A 24 10.17 -8.63 25.53
N LYS A 25 9.32 -9.35 26.28
CA LYS A 25 8.03 -9.82 25.78
C LYS A 25 7.08 -8.68 25.41
N LYS A 26 7.03 -7.63 26.24
CA LYS A 26 6.23 -6.44 25.94
C LYS A 26 6.76 -5.73 24.70
N SER A 27 8.09 -5.62 24.56
CA SER A 27 8.71 -5.00 23.39
C SER A 27 8.34 -5.72 22.08
N PHE A 28 8.45 -7.05 22.01
CA PHE A 28 8.04 -7.80 20.81
C PHE A 28 6.53 -7.69 20.54
N SER A 29 5.69 -7.74 21.60
CA SER A 29 4.24 -7.56 21.46
C SER A 29 3.88 -6.18 20.89
N SER A 30 4.58 -5.12 21.29
CA SER A 30 4.40 -3.77 20.74
C SER A 30 4.78 -3.71 19.25
N ILE A 31 5.86 -4.39 18.84
CA ILE A 31 6.24 -4.48 17.43
C ILE A 31 5.18 -5.24 16.61
N THR A 32 4.65 -6.35 17.13
CA THR A 32 3.54 -7.08 16.49
C THR A 32 2.34 -6.15 16.28
N GLU A 33 1.95 -5.39 17.31
CA GLU A 33 0.84 -4.44 17.21
C GLU A 33 1.11 -3.36 16.15
N LEU A 34 2.33 -2.81 16.09
CA LEU A 34 2.71 -1.83 15.09
C LEU A 34 2.61 -2.36 13.66
N TYR A 35 3.04 -3.60 13.39
CA TYR A 35 2.88 -4.21 12.06
C TYR A 35 1.42 -4.41 11.68
N VAL A 36 0.56 -4.80 12.63
CA VAL A 36 -0.89 -4.92 12.37
C VAL A 36 -1.48 -3.54 12.04
N ARG A 37 -1.12 -2.49 12.78
CA ARG A 37 -1.57 -1.12 12.49
C ARG A 37 -1.00 -0.59 11.17
N LEU A 38 0.23 -0.96 10.82
CA LEU A 38 0.84 -0.62 9.53
C LEU A 38 0.10 -1.28 8.36
N ALA A 39 -0.34 -2.54 8.51
CA ALA A 39 -1.15 -3.20 7.50
C ALA A 39 -2.48 -2.45 7.24
N VAL A 40 -3.13 -1.94 8.29
CA VAL A 40 -4.32 -1.07 8.13
C VAL A 40 -3.98 0.18 7.31
N ASN A 41 -2.83 0.81 7.53
CA ASN A 41 -2.40 1.96 6.72
C ASN A 41 -2.20 1.60 5.24
N GLU A 42 -1.67 0.40 4.95
CA GLU A 42 -1.48 -0.09 3.59
C GLU A 42 -2.82 -0.37 2.90
N GLU A 43 -3.77 -1.00 3.60
CA GLU A 43 -5.14 -1.21 3.11
C GLU A 43 -5.85 0.12 2.83
N GLU A 44 -5.72 1.11 3.71
CA GLU A 44 -6.26 2.46 3.49
C GLU A 44 -5.63 3.14 2.27
N LEU A 45 -4.32 3.01 2.07
CA LEU A 45 -3.64 3.56 0.89
C LEU A 45 -4.15 2.90 -0.39
N GLU A 46 -4.33 1.59 -0.39
CA GLU A 46 -4.86 0.89 -1.55
C GLU A 46 -6.29 1.33 -1.87
N ALA A 47 -7.16 1.44 -0.86
CA ALA A 47 -8.52 1.94 -1.04
C ALA A 47 -8.52 3.35 -1.65
N LEU A 48 -7.60 4.22 -1.22
CA LEU A 48 -7.43 5.56 -1.80
C LEU A 48 -6.96 5.51 -3.26
N GLN A 49 -5.98 4.66 -3.58
CA GLN A 49 -5.49 4.47 -4.95
C GLN A 49 -6.59 3.95 -5.87
N PHE A 50 -7.37 2.96 -5.43
CA PHE A 50 -8.50 2.43 -6.16
C PHE A 50 -9.55 3.50 -6.43
N ALA A 51 -9.92 4.28 -5.40
CA ALA A 51 -10.89 5.36 -5.55
C ALA A 51 -10.39 6.48 -6.48
N ALA A 52 -9.09 6.80 -6.45
CA ALA A 52 -8.49 7.78 -7.37
C ALA A 52 -8.54 7.28 -8.82
N ALA A 53 -8.10 6.04 -9.08
CA ALA A 53 -8.14 5.46 -10.41
C ALA A 53 -9.57 5.33 -10.97
N LEU A 54 -10.53 4.96 -10.12
CA LEU A 54 -11.94 4.91 -10.50
C LEU A 54 -12.45 6.29 -10.91
N SER A 55 -12.13 7.33 -10.12
CA SER A 55 -12.52 8.70 -10.42
C SER A 55 -11.91 9.21 -11.72
N GLU A 56 -10.66 8.86 -12.03
CA GLU A 56 -9.99 9.23 -13.27
C GLU A 56 -10.63 8.54 -14.47
N ILE A 57 -10.89 7.23 -14.39
CA ILE A 57 -11.56 6.47 -15.45
C ILE A 57 -12.95 7.03 -15.73
N GLN A 58 -13.70 7.40 -14.68
CA GLN A 58 -15.01 8.02 -14.81
C GLN A 58 -14.93 9.41 -15.43
N ALA A 59 -14.03 10.27 -14.95
CA ALA A 59 -13.85 11.62 -15.51
C ALA A 59 -13.48 11.58 -17.00
N GLN A 60 -12.61 10.65 -17.40
CA GLN A 60 -12.25 10.46 -18.81
C GLN A 60 -13.44 10.02 -19.66
N HIS A 61 -14.26 9.10 -19.16
CA HIS A 61 -15.47 8.64 -19.89
C HIS A 61 -16.52 9.75 -19.98
N ASP A 62 -16.73 10.52 -18.92
CA ASP A 62 -17.64 11.67 -18.92
C ASP A 62 -17.20 12.73 -19.93
N LEU A 63 -15.89 13.03 -20.02
CA LEU A 63 -15.33 13.93 -21.04
C LEU A 63 -15.56 13.41 -22.47
N GLU A 64 -15.33 12.12 -22.71
CA GLU A 64 -15.60 11.50 -24.02
C GLU A 64 -17.09 11.59 -24.38
N LYS A 65 -17.97 11.33 -23.41
CA LYS A 65 -19.43 11.40 -23.58
C LYS A 65 -19.92 12.81 -23.89
N ASP A 66 -19.35 13.82 -23.25
CA ASP A 66 -19.66 15.22 -23.57
C ASP A 66 -19.17 15.60 -24.97
N GLY A 67 -18.02 15.06 -25.41
CA GLY A 67 -17.57 15.14 -26.79
C GLY A 67 -18.59 14.55 -27.78
N PHE A 68 -19.08 13.33 -27.52
CA PHE A 68 -20.10 12.68 -28.36
C PHE A 68 -21.43 13.44 -28.37
N ARG A 69 -21.84 14.04 -27.25
CA ARG A 69 -23.05 14.88 -27.18
C ARG A 69 -22.93 16.11 -28.07
N ASN A 70 -21.76 16.73 -28.11
CA ASN A 70 -21.50 17.88 -28.96
C ASN A 70 -21.49 17.50 -30.45
N GLU A 71 -20.83 16.39 -30.82
CA GLU A 71 -20.90 15.84 -32.20
C GLU A 71 -22.35 15.53 -32.59
N HIS A 72 -23.12 14.84 -31.73
CA HIS A 72 -24.52 14.53 -31.98
C HIS A 72 -25.40 15.78 -32.16
N SER A 73 -25.18 16.83 -31.35
CA SER A 73 -25.91 18.10 -31.49
C SER A 73 -25.59 18.79 -32.82
N THR A 74 -24.37 18.61 -33.33
CA THR A 74 -23.94 19.16 -34.63
C THR A 74 -24.63 18.41 -35.77
N LEU A 75 -24.61 17.08 -35.76
CA LEU A 75 -25.33 16.25 -36.74
C LEU A 75 -26.83 16.53 -36.74
N LYS A 76 -27.45 16.72 -35.57
CA LYS A 76 -28.85 17.13 -35.46
C LYS A 76 -29.14 18.48 -36.12
N SER A 77 -28.20 19.42 -36.04
CA SER A 77 -28.34 20.73 -36.68
C SER A 77 -28.21 20.63 -38.20
N VAL A 78 -27.27 19.81 -38.68
CA VAL A 78 -27.11 19.48 -40.11
C VAL A 78 -28.38 18.83 -40.65
N ARG A 79 -28.91 17.83 -39.94
CA ARG A 79 -30.17 17.16 -40.29
C ARG A 79 -31.32 18.14 -40.46
N LYS A 80 -31.48 19.08 -39.53
CA LYS A 80 -32.52 20.11 -39.62
C LYS A 80 -32.33 20.99 -40.87
N ALA A 81 -31.10 21.37 -41.21
CA ALA A 81 -30.83 22.15 -42.40
C ALA A 81 -31.15 21.38 -43.70
N ILE A 82 -30.91 20.07 -43.72
CA ILE A 82 -31.33 19.18 -44.81
C ILE A 82 -32.85 19.09 -44.90
N ASP A 83 -33.55 18.88 -43.77
CA ASP A 83 -35.02 18.83 -43.71
C ASP A 83 -35.66 20.14 -44.22
N ASP A 84 -35.09 21.30 -43.86
CA ASP A 84 -35.55 22.62 -44.34
C ASP A 84 -35.34 22.79 -45.86
N ARG A 85 -34.23 22.26 -46.42
CA ARG A 85 -33.97 22.25 -47.86
C ARG A 85 -34.94 21.34 -48.61
N ILE A 86 -35.22 20.14 -48.07
CA ILE A 86 -36.21 19.21 -48.62
C ILE A 86 -37.57 19.87 -48.69
N LEU A 87 -38.04 20.46 -47.59
CA LEU A 87 -39.32 21.14 -47.55
C LEU A 87 -39.41 22.26 -48.60
N THR A 88 -38.31 23.00 -48.80
CA THR A 88 -38.24 24.05 -49.82
C THR A 88 -38.38 23.49 -51.24
N VAL A 89 -37.70 22.37 -51.53
CA VAL A 89 -37.79 21.68 -52.83
C VAL A 89 -39.18 21.09 -53.04
N GLU A 90 -39.76 20.45 -52.02
CA GLU A 90 -41.12 19.90 -52.05
C GLU A 90 -42.17 20.98 -52.31
N GLN A 91 -42.06 22.15 -51.66
CA GLN A 91 -42.95 23.28 -51.90
C GLN A 91 -42.86 23.80 -53.34
N LYS A 92 -41.65 23.87 -53.91
CA LYS A 92 -41.46 24.25 -55.32
C LYS A 92 -42.11 23.26 -56.27
N LEU A 93 -41.98 21.96 -56.01
CA LEU A 93 -42.63 20.90 -56.80
C LEU A 93 -44.15 20.91 -56.65
N TYR A 94 -44.67 21.22 -55.46
CA TYR A 94 -46.11 21.30 -55.19
C TYR A 94 -46.79 22.48 -55.92
N LEU A 95 -46.08 23.58 -56.16
CA LEU A 95 -46.57 24.74 -56.92
C LEU A 95 -46.64 24.49 -58.44
N GLY A 96 -46.15 23.34 -58.91
CA GLY A 96 -46.14 22.94 -60.32
C GLY A 96 -44.72 22.62 -60.80
N LEU A 97 -44.61 21.69 -61.76
CA LEU A 97 -43.34 21.43 -62.45
C LEU A 97 -42.98 22.68 -63.28
N PRO A 98 -41.73 23.20 -63.20
CA PRO A 98 -41.32 24.34 -64.00
C PRO A 98 -41.46 24.03 -65.50
N ASP A 99 -41.99 24.98 -66.28
CA ASP A 99 -42.04 24.86 -67.74
C ASP A 99 -40.66 25.10 -68.40
N ASP A 100 -39.71 25.68 -67.65
CA ASP A 100 -38.32 25.90 -68.08
C ASP A 100 -37.44 24.69 -67.74
N LEU A 101 -36.85 24.08 -68.78
CA LEU A 101 -35.92 22.96 -68.68
C LEU A 101 -34.71 23.29 -67.79
N ALA A 102 -34.22 24.53 -67.82
CA ALA A 102 -33.08 24.95 -67.02
C ALA A 102 -33.41 25.03 -65.51
N GLU A 103 -34.67 25.28 -65.17
CA GLU A 103 -35.16 25.30 -63.79
C GLU A 103 -35.42 23.88 -63.27
N MET A 104 -35.88 22.98 -64.14
CA MET A 104 -35.94 21.54 -63.85
C MET A 104 -34.54 20.96 -63.55
N ASP A 105 -33.55 21.23 -64.39
CA ASP A 105 -32.18 20.72 -64.19
C ASP A 105 -31.59 21.20 -62.86
N ARG A 106 -31.89 22.44 -62.43
CA ARG A 106 -31.49 22.96 -61.12
C ARG A 106 -32.18 22.26 -59.95
N LEU A 107 -33.47 21.94 -60.09
CA LEU A 107 -34.20 21.19 -59.06
C LEU A 107 -33.67 19.76 -58.92
N ILE A 108 -33.36 19.10 -60.04
CA ILE A 108 -32.77 17.75 -60.03
C ILE A 108 -31.39 17.78 -59.39
N ALA A 109 -30.52 18.72 -59.77
CA ALA A 109 -29.20 18.86 -59.16
C ALA A 109 -29.26 19.15 -57.64
N GLU A 110 -30.24 19.94 -57.20
CA GLU A 110 -30.46 20.18 -55.75
C GLU A 110 -30.96 18.92 -55.03
N GLN A 111 -31.84 18.12 -55.64
CA GLN A 111 -32.27 16.84 -55.08
C GLN A 111 -31.13 15.84 -54.98
N GLU A 112 -30.29 15.72 -56.02
CA GLU A 112 -29.11 14.85 -55.99
C GLU A 112 -28.12 15.30 -54.91
N ALA A 113 -27.91 16.61 -54.74
CA ALA A 113 -27.09 17.14 -53.66
C ALA A 113 -27.68 16.85 -52.26
N ILE A 114 -29.00 17.00 -52.09
CA ILE A 114 -29.68 16.65 -50.83
C ILE A 114 -29.51 15.16 -50.50
N VAL A 115 -29.62 14.27 -51.49
CA VAL A 115 -29.44 12.83 -51.30
C VAL A 115 -28.00 12.52 -50.89
N ALA A 116 -27.00 13.13 -51.54
CA ALA A 116 -25.60 12.98 -51.16
C ALA A 116 -25.33 13.45 -49.72
N ASP A 117 -25.88 14.60 -49.33
CA ASP A 117 -25.75 15.13 -47.97
C ASP A 117 -26.46 14.24 -46.92
N GLN A 118 -27.57 13.58 -47.28
CA GLN A 118 -28.25 12.60 -46.42
C GLN A 118 -27.44 11.32 -46.24
N GLU A 119 -26.81 10.82 -47.30
CA GLU A 119 -25.93 9.67 -47.23
C GLU A 119 -24.72 9.97 -46.35
N GLU A 120 -24.08 11.13 -46.52
CA GLU A 120 -22.97 11.58 -45.68
C GLU A 120 -23.39 11.76 -44.20
N LEU A 121 -24.59 12.32 -43.95
CA LEU A 121 -25.13 12.43 -42.60
C LEU A 121 -25.32 11.04 -41.96
N ASN A 122 -25.89 10.08 -42.69
CA ASN A 122 -26.10 8.72 -42.20
C ASN A 122 -24.78 8.01 -41.88
N GLU A 123 -23.76 8.16 -42.73
CA GLU A 123 -22.43 7.62 -42.47
C GLU A 123 -21.81 8.24 -41.21
N ASN A 124 -21.94 9.55 -41.03
CA ASN A 124 -21.44 10.26 -39.86
C ASN A 124 -22.18 9.86 -38.57
N GLU A 125 -23.50 9.67 -38.62
CA GLU A 125 -24.29 9.16 -37.49
C GLU A 125 -23.88 7.73 -37.12
N LEU A 126 -23.68 6.86 -38.11
CA LEU A 126 -23.22 5.48 -37.89
C LEU A 126 -21.81 5.44 -37.28
N ALA A 127 -20.90 6.26 -37.78
CA ALA A 127 -19.56 6.39 -37.25
C ALA A 127 -19.56 6.91 -35.81
N LEU A 128 -20.44 7.86 -35.47
CA LEU A 128 -20.61 8.37 -34.11
C LEU A 128 -21.13 7.27 -33.16
N MET A 129 -22.11 6.49 -33.57
CA MET A 129 -22.60 5.35 -32.78
C MET A 129 -21.50 4.32 -32.54
N GLU A 130 -20.69 4.03 -33.55
CA GLU A 130 -19.57 3.09 -33.40
C GLU A 130 -18.50 3.62 -32.45
N LYS A 131 -18.13 4.91 -32.54
CA LYS A 131 -17.21 5.56 -31.60
C LYS A 131 -17.73 5.47 -30.16
N MET A 132 -19.02 5.75 -29.95
CA MET A 132 -19.65 5.66 -28.63
C MET A 132 -19.60 4.24 -28.07
N SER A 133 -19.97 3.24 -28.89
CA SER A 133 -19.89 1.81 -28.51
C SER A 133 -18.47 1.39 -28.14
N ARG A 134 -17.46 1.82 -28.91
CA ARG A 134 -16.04 1.54 -28.61
C ARG A 134 -15.59 2.20 -27.29
N SER A 135 -16.05 3.42 -27.00
CA SER A 135 -15.76 4.11 -25.73
C SER A 135 -16.39 3.37 -24.55
N ASP A 136 -17.65 2.95 -24.64
CA ASP A 136 -18.31 2.18 -23.58
C ASP A 136 -17.65 0.83 -23.32
N ILE A 137 -17.23 0.12 -24.39
CA ILE A 137 -16.46 -1.12 -24.26
C ILE A 137 -15.11 -0.86 -23.59
N SER A 138 -14.41 0.21 -23.96
CA SER A 138 -13.13 0.60 -23.38
C SER A 138 -13.27 0.91 -21.88
N TYR A 139 -14.29 1.68 -21.51
CA TYR A 139 -14.64 1.99 -20.12
C TYR A 139 -14.91 0.71 -19.32
N GLY A 140 -15.76 -0.19 -19.83
CA GLY A 140 -16.04 -1.47 -19.19
C GLY A 140 -14.78 -2.34 -19.00
N LYS A 141 -13.88 -2.37 -19.98
CA LYS A 141 -12.59 -3.07 -19.88
C LYS A 141 -11.68 -2.45 -18.81
N LYS A 142 -11.60 -1.12 -18.74
CA LYS A 142 -10.81 -0.40 -17.74
C LYS A 142 -11.32 -0.66 -16.32
N LEU A 143 -12.65 -0.67 -16.13
CA LEU A 143 -13.27 -1.01 -14.85
C LEU A 143 -12.97 -2.46 -14.43
N ALA A 144 -13.17 -3.43 -15.34
CA ALA A 144 -12.89 -4.83 -15.05
C ALA A 144 -11.41 -5.07 -14.69
N ALA A 145 -10.48 -4.40 -15.38
CA ALA A 145 -9.07 -4.46 -15.07
C ALA A 145 -8.73 -3.86 -13.70
N LEU A 146 -9.40 -2.77 -13.32
CA LEU A 146 -9.23 -2.14 -12.01
C LEU A 146 -9.74 -3.05 -10.88
N ASP A 147 -10.90 -3.68 -11.05
CA ASP A 147 -11.46 -4.64 -10.10
C ASP A 147 -10.59 -5.90 -9.96
N GLN A 148 -10.07 -6.41 -11.08
CA GLN A 148 -9.12 -7.52 -11.06
C GLN A 148 -7.82 -7.13 -10.34
N SER A 149 -7.34 -5.90 -10.52
CA SER A 149 -6.15 -5.39 -9.82
C SER A 149 -6.37 -5.38 -8.31
N LYS A 150 -7.54 -4.92 -7.84
CA LYS A 150 -7.90 -4.94 -6.42
C LYS A 150 -7.87 -6.36 -5.85
N SER A 151 -8.54 -7.31 -6.52
CA SER A 151 -8.53 -8.71 -6.07
C SER A 151 -7.13 -9.33 -6.04
N ASN A 152 -6.24 -8.94 -6.95
CA ASN A 152 -4.86 -9.43 -7.02
C ASN A 152 -3.93 -8.83 -5.94
N ARG A 153 -4.35 -7.75 -5.27
CA ARG A 153 -3.57 -7.03 -4.26
C ARG A 153 -3.94 -7.43 -2.82
N ASP A 154 -5.19 -7.84 -2.57
CA ASP A 154 -5.63 -8.31 -1.24
C ASP A 154 -4.81 -9.52 -0.72
N LEU A 155 -4.46 -10.46 -1.60
CA LEU A 155 -3.71 -11.66 -1.22
C LEU A 155 -2.26 -11.36 -0.79
N PRO A 156 -1.45 -10.59 -1.56
CA PRO A 156 -0.08 -10.28 -1.17
C PRO A 156 0.03 -9.40 0.07
N LEU A 157 -0.95 -8.54 0.37
CA LEU A 157 -0.97 -7.74 1.60
C LEU A 157 -1.06 -8.62 2.86
N LYS A 158 -1.99 -9.57 2.87
CA LYS A 158 -2.13 -10.53 3.97
C LYS A 158 -0.88 -11.40 4.13
N ALA A 159 -0.34 -11.90 3.02
CA ALA A 159 0.88 -12.70 3.04
C ALA A 159 2.10 -11.90 3.54
N LYS A 160 2.19 -10.61 3.20
CA LYS A 160 3.24 -9.71 3.69
C LYS A 160 3.15 -9.51 5.20
N LEU A 161 1.96 -9.23 5.73
CA LEU A 161 1.74 -9.11 7.17
C LEU A 161 2.12 -10.42 7.88
N GLU A 162 1.63 -11.56 7.39
CA GLU A 162 1.93 -12.86 7.98
C GLU A 162 3.44 -13.13 8.03
N ARG A 163 4.17 -12.83 6.94
CA ARG A 163 5.63 -12.93 6.90
C ARG A 163 6.31 -12.04 7.94
N GLN A 164 5.87 -10.80 8.10
CA GLN A 164 6.41 -9.87 9.11
C GLN A 164 6.15 -10.39 10.53
N LEU A 165 4.94 -10.88 10.81
CA LEU A 165 4.60 -11.47 12.10
C LEU A 165 5.43 -12.73 12.41
N LEU A 166 5.66 -13.59 11.42
CA LEU A 166 6.54 -14.74 11.54
C LEU A 166 8.00 -14.35 11.82
N GLN A 167 8.49 -13.27 11.21
CA GLN A 167 9.83 -12.74 11.49
C GLN A 167 9.95 -12.24 12.94
N VAL A 168 8.94 -11.54 13.45
CA VAL A 168 8.90 -11.10 14.85
C VAL A 168 8.89 -12.30 15.80
N ALA A 169 8.07 -13.33 15.53
CA ALA A 169 8.01 -14.54 16.34
C ALA A 169 9.34 -15.32 16.32
N ALA A 170 9.99 -15.42 15.15
CA ALA A 170 11.30 -16.05 15.02
C ALA A 170 12.38 -15.26 15.80
N ALA A 171 12.33 -13.94 15.76
CA ALA A 171 13.23 -13.07 16.51
C ALA A 171 13.02 -13.19 18.02
N GLU A 172 11.78 -13.28 18.50
CA GLU A 172 11.48 -13.51 19.92
C GLU A 172 12.03 -14.86 20.41
N LYS A 173 11.85 -15.92 19.60
CA LYS A 173 12.42 -17.25 19.90
C LYS A 173 13.94 -17.20 19.93
N GLN A 174 14.56 -16.55 18.94
CA GLN A 174 16.02 -16.39 18.88
C GLN A 174 16.55 -15.59 20.08
N ASN A 175 15.83 -14.54 20.50
CA ASN A 175 16.18 -13.74 21.68
C ASN A 175 16.21 -14.61 22.93
N THR A 176 15.21 -15.47 23.09
CA THR A 176 15.13 -16.41 24.23
C THR A 176 16.31 -17.39 24.22
N SER A 177 16.64 -17.99 23.07
CA SER A 177 17.78 -18.90 22.95
C SER A 177 19.12 -18.21 23.21
N ARG A 178 19.34 -17.03 22.62
CA ARG A 178 20.57 -16.24 22.82
C ARG A 178 20.74 -15.81 24.28
N THR A 179 19.65 -15.41 24.94
CA THR A 179 19.67 -15.08 26.37
C THR A 179 20.20 -16.24 27.20
N GLY A 180 19.78 -17.48 26.91
CA GLY A 180 20.30 -18.68 27.56
C GLY A 180 21.83 -18.81 27.44
N ILE A 181 22.35 -18.67 26.22
CA ILE A 181 23.80 -18.77 25.95
C ILE A 181 24.58 -17.64 26.63
N PHE A 182 24.19 -16.39 26.41
CA PHE A 182 24.89 -15.23 26.97
C PHE A 182 24.83 -15.19 28.49
N SER A 183 23.70 -15.57 29.08
CA SER A 183 23.58 -15.65 30.55
C SER A 183 24.51 -16.73 31.11
N MET A 184 24.62 -17.89 30.46
CA MET A 184 25.56 -18.94 30.87
C MET A 184 27.01 -18.46 30.82
N VAL A 185 27.40 -17.78 29.74
CA VAL A 185 28.75 -17.22 29.59
C VAL A 185 29.06 -16.21 30.70
N ILE A 186 28.14 -15.28 31.00
CA ILE A 186 28.33 -14.29 32.07
C ILE A 186 28.36 -14.95 33.44
N MET A 187 27.46 -15.89 33.72
CA MET A 187 27.44 -16.63 34.99
C MET A 187 28.71 -17.44 35.24
N LEU A 188 29.42 -17.84 34.18
CA LEU A 188 30.67 -18.60 34.27
C LEU A 188 31.91 -17.67 34.30
N LEU A 189 31.88 -16.55 33.59
CA LEU A 189 32.97 -15.57 33.57
C LEU A 189 33.16 -14.85 34.91
N VAL A 190 32.08 -14.44 35.59
CA VAL A 190 32.21 -13.67 36.84
C VAL A 190 32.93 -14.46 37.94
N PRO A 191 32.59 -15.74 38.21
CA PRO A 191 33.34 -16.57 39.15
C PRO A 191 34.82 -16.75 38.77
N ILE A 192 35.13 -16.91 37.48
CA ILE A 192 36.52 -17.05 37.00
C ILE A 192 37.32 -15.78 37.29
N VAL A 193 36.75 -14.61 36.99
CA VAL A 193 37.43 -13.33 37.21
C VAL A 193 37.63 -13.08 38.71
N LEU A 194 36.63 -13.35 39.55
CA LEU A 194 36.75 -13.22 41.00
C LEU A 194 37.81 -14.16 41.57
N ASP A 195 37.89 -15.38 41.07
CA ASP A 195 38.88 -16.36 41.49
C ASP A 195 40.31 -15.96 41.06
N TYR A 196 40.46 -15.40 39.87
CA TYR A 196 41.74 -14.82 39.41
C TYR A 196 42.18 -13.62 40.27
N ILE A 197 41.25 -12.75 40.66
CA ILE A 197 41.55 -11.64 41.58
C ILE A 197 41.95 -12.18 42.97
N ALA A 198 41.25 -13.21 43.47
CA ALA A 198 41.59 -13.84 44.75
C ALA A 198 42.99 -14.50 44.71
N PHE A 199 43.36 -15.10 43.58
CA PHE A 199 44.70 -15.60 43.33
C PHE A 199 45.75 -14.49 43.40
N LEU A 200 45.53 -13.36 42.71
CA LEU A 200 46.41 -12.19 42.74
C LEU A 200 46.59 -11.61 44.15
N LEU A 201 45.53 -11.63 44.97
CA LEU A 201 45.55 -11.17 46.36
C LEU A 201 46.18 -12.17 47.35
N GLY A 202 46.62 -13.34 46.87
CA GLY A 202 47.25 -14.38 47.70
C GLY A 202 46.26 -15.08 48.66
N LEU A 203 44.96 -14.99 48.38
CA LEU A 203 43.90 -15.63 49.16
C LEU A 203 43.78 -17.14 48.86
N ASN A 204 44.37 -17.59 47.74
CA ASN A 204 44.49 -19.00 47.42
C ASN A 204 45.68 -19.57 48.21
N GLY A 205 45.38 -20.40 49.22
CA GLY A 205 46.34 -20.85 50.22
C GLY A 205 47.65 -21.40 49.64
N LYS A 206 48.77 -21.14 50.34
CA LYS A 206 50.16 -21.50 49.97
C LYS A 206 50.47 -23.01 49.92
N GLY A 207 49.47 -23.89 49.81
CA GLY A 207 49.61 -25.34 49.95
C GLY A 207 49.55 -26.10 48.62
N ASN A 208 50.57 -26.93 48.38
CA ASN A 208 50.81 -27.74 47.17
C ASN A 208 49.80 -28.90 46.94
N THR A 209 48.54 -28.73 47.34
CA THR A 209 47.48 -29.76 47.27
C THR A 209 46.42 -29.39 46.25
N ARG A 210 46.63 -29.87 45.02
CA ARG A 210 45.64 -30.26 43.99
C ARG A 210 44.32 -29.45 43.91
N LEU A 211 44.36 -28.41 43.07
CA LEU A 211 43.46 -28.01 41.96
C LEU A 211 41.92 -27.91 42.13
N ILE A 212 41.29 -28.51 43.14
CA ILE A 212 39.83 -28.42 43.32
C ILE A 212 39.46 -27.72 44.63
N PHE A 213 40.26 -27.89 45.68
CA PHE A 213 40.06 -27.22 46.98
C PHE A 213 40.77 -25.87 47.11
N SER A 214 41.55 -25.45 46.11
CA SER A 214 42.20 -24.12 46.09
C SER A 214 41.30 -22.99 45.59
N HIS A 215 40.15 -23.31 44.99
CA HIS A 215 39.26 -22.34 44.32
C HIS A 215 37.92 -22.18 45.06
N PHE A 216 37.96 -22.07 46.40
CA PHE A 216 36.75 -21.84 47.20
C PHE A 216 36.00 -20.57 46.76
N VAL A 217 36.73 -19.54 46.33
CA VAL A 217 36.15 -18.28 45.84
C VAL A 217 35.34 -18.51 44.56
N PHE A 218 35.85 -19.29 43.61
CA PHE A 218 35.08 -19.71 42.43
C PHE A 218 33.77 -20.42 42.81
N LEU A 219 33.86 -21.43 43.68
CA LEU A 219 32.71 -22.29 43.99
C LEU A 219 31.62 -21.54 44.77
N ILE A 220 32.02 -20.71 45.73
CA ILE A 220 31.09 -19.85 46.51
C ILE A 220 30.46 -18.80 45.59
N SER A 221 31.25 -18.11 44.76
CA SER A 221 30.71 -17.09 43.85
C SER A 221 29.77 -17.68 42.80
N LEU A 222 30.07 -18.87 42.26
CA LEU A 222 29.19 -19.60 41.35
C LEU A 222 27.82 -19.90 42.01
N ILE A 223 27.81 -20.44 43.23
CA ILE A 223 26.57 -20.72 43.97
C ILE A 223 25.79 -19.44 44.24
N VAL A 224 26.46 -18.38 44.71
CA VAL A 224 25.81 -17.10 45.00
C VAL A 224 25.18 -16.50 43.74
N ILE A 225 25.91 -16.50 42.62
CA ILE A 225 25.39 -16.01 41.33
C ILE A 225 24.20 -16.85 40.88
N GLN A 226 24.29 -18.17 41.01
CA GLN A 226 23.25 -19.08 40.55
C GLN A 226 21.95 -18.98 41.37
N VAL A 227 22.06 -18.76 42.68
CA VAL A 227 20.90 -18.65 43.57
C VAL A 227 20.27 -17.26 43.55
N PHE A 228 21.08 -16.20 43.56
CA PHE A 228 20.58 -14.84 43.78
C PHE A 228 20.53 -13.98 42.51
N PHE A 229 21.35 -14.25 41.49
CA PHE A 229 21.55 -13.33 40.36
C PHE A 229 21.16 -13.89 39.00
N THR A 230 20.93 -15.20 38.85
CA THR A 230 20.59 -15.81 37.55
C THR A 230 19.43 -15.13 36.85
N ASP A 231 18.33 -14.89 37.55
CA ASP A 231 17.13 -14.30 36.94
C ASP A 231 17.35 -12.84 36.54
N GLN A 232 18.06 -12.07 37.36
CA GLN A 232 18.40 -10.68 37.05
C GLN A 232 19.34 -10.58 35.83
N ILE A 233 20.33 -11.47 35.74
CA ILE A 233 21.26 -11.55 34.61
C ILE A 233 20.49 -11.90 33.34
N LYS A 234 19.64 -12.94 33.38
CA LYS A 234 18.80 -13.34 32.24
C LYS A 234 17.87 -12.21 31.80
N GLN A 235 17.20 -11.53 32.73
CA GLN A 235 16.28 -10.44 32.40
C GLN A 235 17.02 -9.26 31.76
N LYS A 236 18.17 -8.84 32.30
CA LYS A 236 18.97 -7.75 31.72
C LYS A 236 19.45 -8.07 30.31
N ILE A 237 19.99 -9.27 30.10
CA ILE A 237 20.45 -9.71 28.78
C ILE A 237 19.28 -9.81 27.80
N SER A 238 18.15 -10.40 28.23
CA SER A 238 16.97 -10.56 27.39
C SER A 238 16.42 -9.21 26.94
N ASN A 239 16.36 -8.23 27.85
CA ASN A 239 15.89 -6.88 27.55
C ASN A 239 16.85 -6.14 26.62
N PHE A 240 18.16 -6.26 26.85
CA PHE A 240 19.16 -5.62 26.00
C PHE A 240 19.08 -6.15 24.56
N LEU A 241 19.10 -7.48 24.39
CA LEU A 241 19.01 -8.11 23.08
C LEU A 241 17.65 -7.82 22.39
N ALA A 242 16.54 -7.83 23.14
CA ALA A 242 15.23 -7.48 22.61
C ALA A 242 15.19 -6.02 22.14
N LYS A 243 15.77 -5.08 22.89
CA LYS A 243 15.81 -3.67 22.52
C LYS A 243 16.56 -3.46 21.21
N THR A 244 17.76 -4.02 21.08
CA THR A 244 18.54 -3.94 19.83
C THR A 244 17.77 -4.50 18.64
N GLN A 245 17.09 -5.64 18.81
CA GLN A 245 16.31 -6.25 17.72
C GLN A 245 15.06 -5.44 17.39
N CYS A 246 14.37 -4.89 18.39
CA CYS A 246 13.18 -4.06 18.18
C CYS A 246 13.52 -2.72 17.53
N GLU A 247 14.69 -2.14 17.78
CA GLU A 247 15.17 -0.93 17.07
C GLU A 247 15.29 -1.16 15.56
N VAL A 248 15.72 -2.35 15.13
CA VAL A 248 15.76 -2.72 13.70
C VAL A 248 14.35 -2.75 13.12
N PHE A 249 13.41 -3.41 13.78
CA PHE A 249 12.01 -3.45 13.32
C PHE A 249 11.35 -2.07 13.31
N LEU A 250 11.62 -1.23 14.32
CA LEU A 250 11.11 0.15 14.35
C LEU A 250 11.61 0.95 13.16
N LYS A 251 12.88 0.80 12.77
CA LYS A 251 13.43 1.48 11.60
C LYS A 251 12.69 1.06 10.32
N GLU A 252 12.48 -0.24 10.12
CA GLU A 252 11.73 -0.75 8.97
C GLU A 252 10.28 -0.25 8.95
N ILE A 253 9.60 -0.23 10.09
CA ILE A 253 8.24 0.30 10.23
C ILE A 253 8.20 1.79 9.91
N SER A 254 9.18 2.56 10.39
CA SER A 254 9.30 4.00 10.11
C SER A 254 9.47 4.29 8.61
N GLU A 255 10.34 3.54 7.93
CA GLU A 255 10.57 3.70 6.49
C GLU A 255 9.31 3.35 5.68
N SER A 256 8.60 2.29 6.07
CA SER A 256 7.33 1.91 5.45
C SER A 256 6.24 2.96 5.69
N LEU A 257 6.13 3.49 6.90
CA LEU A 257 5.16 4.52 7.27
C LEU A 257 5.37 5.81 6.47
N ASP A 258 6.61 6.28 6.35
CA ASP A 258 6.96 7.47 5.57
C ASP A 258 6.63 7.28 4.08
N THR A 259 6.88 6.09 3.54
CA THR A 259 6.54 5.74 2.15
C THR A 259 5.02 5.78 1.92
N ILE A 260 4.24 5.24 2.86
CA ILE A 260 2.78 5.27 2.81
C ILE A 260 2.26 6.71 2.90
N GLU A 261 2.75 7.51 3.84
CA GLU A 261 2.35 8.91 4.00
C GLU A 261 2.66 9.73 2.75
N LYS A 262 3.86 9.60 2.18
CA LYS A 262 4.24 10.27 0.92
C LYS A 262 3.29 9.89 -0.22
N SER A 263 2.91 8.62 -0.31
CA SER A 263 1.99 8.13 -1.33
C SER A 263 0.57 8.68 -1.13
N LYS A 264 0.06 8.70 0.11
CA LYS A 264 -1.22 9.34 0.44
C LYS A 264 -1.21 10.84 0.10
N ARG A 265 -0.11 11.55 0.40
CA ARG A 265 0.02 12.99 0.08
C ARG A 265 0.00 13.25 -1.43
N LYS A 266 0.71 12.45 -2.24
CA LYS A 266 0.67 12.57 -3.72
C LYS A 266 -0.75 12.45 -4.26
N LEU A 267 -1.48 11.42 -3.83
CA LEU A 267 -2.88 11.20 -4.23
C LEU A 267 -3.82 12.34 -3.78
N SER A 268 -3.52 12.99 -2.65
CA SER A 268 -4.31 14.13 -2.19
C SER A 268 -4.07 15.42 -2.98
N ILE A 269 -2.87 15.59 -3.54
CA ILE A 269 -2.50 16.74 -4.38
C ILE A 269 -3.09 16.59 -5.77
N GLU A 270 -3.07 15.39 -6.35
CA GLU A 270 -3.68 15.09 -7.66
C GLU A 270 -5.22 15.23 -7.68
N ARG A 271 -5.86 15.30 -6.50
CA ARG A 271 -7.30 15.56 -6.37
C ARG A 271 -7.70 17.03 -6.23
N ARG A 272 -6.74 17.96 -6.07
CA ARG A 272 -7.00 19.41 -6.01
C ARG A 272 -6.80 20.06 -7.37
#